data_AF-A0A945K2R0-F1
#
_entry.id   AF-A0A945K2R0-F1
#
_cell.length_a   1.000
_cell.length_b   1.000
_cell.length_c   1.000
_cell.angle_alpha   90.00
_cell.angle_beta   90.00
_cell.angle_gamma   90.00
#
_symmetry.space_group_name_H-M   'P 1'
#
loop_
_entity.id
_entity.type
_entity.pdbx_description
1 polymer ?
#
loop_
_entity_poly.entity_id
_entity_poly.type
_entity_poly.pdbx_seq_one_letter_code
_entity_poly.pdbx_strand_id
1 'polypeptide(L)' 'MINITSLHKSYQMGKNSLHVLKGIDFKVEEGELVAIMGSSG' A
#
# COMPACT_ATOMS: atom_id res chain seq x y z
N MET A 1 -15.78 -7.52 -1.03
CA MET A 1 -14.68 -7.52 -2.01
C MET A 1 -13.93 -6.20 -1.99
N ILE A 2 -12.61 -6.23 -1.76
CA ILE A 2 -11.69 -5.08 -1.85
C ILE A 2 -10.80 -5.30 -3.07
N ASN A 3 -10.62 -4.26 -3.89
CA ASN A 3 -9.70 -4.30 -5.03
C ASN A 3 -8.94 -2.97 -5.13
N ILE A 4 -7.62 -3.06 -5.11
CA ILE A 4 -6.67 -1.95 -5.21
C ILE A 4 -5.79 -2.24 -6.41
N THR A 5 -5.61 -1.23 -7.26
CA THR A 5 -4.73 -1.31 -8.43
C THR A 5 -3.77 -0.13 -8.43
N SER A 6 -2.49 -0.41 -8.64
CA SER A 6 -1.40 0.55 -8.76
C SER A 6 -1.41 1.62 -7.66
N LEU A 7 -1.53 1.20 -6.38
CA LEU A 7 -1.54 2.13 -5.26
C LEU A 7 -0.16 2.73 -5.04
N HIS A 8 -0.09 4.05 -5.17
CA HIS A 8 1.08 4.85 -4.83
C HIS A 8 0.75 5.78 -3.68
N LYS A 9 1.70 5.92 -2.76
CA LYS A 9 1.64 6.94 -1.71
C LYS A 9 3.02 7.51 -1.53
N SER A 10 3.07 8.84 -1.48
CA SER A 10 4.27 9.57 -1.14
C SER A 10 3.95 10.66 -0.12
N TYR A 11 4.93 10.97 0.72
CA TYR A 11 4.90 12.14 1.59
C TYR A 11 5.89 13.17 1.09
N GLN A 12 5.50 14.44 1.14
CA GLN A 12 6.43 15.53 0.89
C GLN A 12 7.29 15.76 2.12
N MET A 13 8.60 15.70 1.95
CA MET A 13 9.60 15.92 2.98
C MET A 13 10.49 17.09 2.55
N GLY A 14 10.00 18.30 2.79
CA GLY A 14 10.63 19.53 2.34
C GLY A 14 10.70 19.60 0.82
N LYS A 15 11.91 19.54 0.26
CA LYS A 15 12.14 19.58 -1.20
C LYS A 15 12.08 18.19 -1.86
N ASN A 16 12.07 17.11 -1.06
CA ASN A 16 12.12 15.74 -1.56
C ASN A 16 10.78 15.03 -1.33
N SER A 17 10.49 14.02 -2.15
CA SER A 17 9.33 13.15 -1.96
C SER A 17 9.76 11.77 -1.49
N LEU A 18 9.19 11.30 -0.37
CA LEU A 18 9.39 9.95 0.11
C LEU A 18 8.27 9.06 -0.39
N HIS A 19 8.60 8.14 -1.30
CA HIS A 19 7.67 7.15 -1.83
C HIS A 19 7.53 5.97 -0.88
N VAL A 20 6.40 5.87 -0.18
CA VAL A 20 6.13 4.85 0.85
C VAL A 20 5.36 3.65 0.30
N LEU A 21 4.49 3.84 -0.71
CA LEU A 21 3.88 2.74 -1.47
C LEU A 21 4.22 2.90 -2.94
N LYS A 22 4.68 1.81 -3.58
CA LYS A 22 5.28 1.81 -4.93
C LYS A 22 4.48 0.93 -5.89
N GLY A 23 3.23 1.31 -6.19
CA GLY A 23 2.41 0.63 -7.20
C GLY A 23 1.98 -0.74 -6.72
N ILE A 24 1.21 -0.77 -5.62
CA ILE A 24 0.72 -2.01 -5.03
C ILE A 24 -0.62 -2.39 -5.65
N ASP A 25 -0.71 -3.62 -6.14
CA ASP A 25 -1.96 -4.29 -6.48
C ASP A 25 -2.38 -5.21 -5.33
N PHE A 26 -3.63 -5.15 -4.89
CA PHE A 26 -4.12 -5.93 -3.77
C PHE A 26 -5.61 -6.24 -3.92
N LYS A 27 -6.00 -7.49 -3.72
CA LYS A 27 -7.38 -7.95 -3.82
C LYS A 27 -7.72 -8.84 -2.64
N VAL A 28 -8.91 -8.67 -2.07
CA VAL A 28 -9.47 -9.49 -1.00
C VAL A 28 -10.92 -9.77 -1.31
N GLU A 29 -11.30 -11.04 -1.29
CA GLU A 29 -12.66 -11.49 -1.49
C GLU A 29 -13.47 -11.40 -0.20
N GLU A 30 -14.80 -11.50 -0.33
CA GLU A 30 -15.66 -11.51 0.84
C GLU A 30 -15.47 -12.79 1.67
N GLY A 31 -15.35 -12.62 2.99
CA GLY A 31 -15.10 -13.72 3.93
C GLY A 31 -13.62 -14.11 4.09
N GLU A 32 -12.70 -13.50 3.34
CA GLU A 32 -11.26 -13.74 3.53
C GLU A 32 -10.71 -12.99 4.75
N LEU A 33 -9.94 -13.71 5.56
CA LEU A 33 -9.15 -13.15 6.65
C LEU A 33 -7.70 -12.95 6.17
N VAL A 34 -7.21 -11.72 6.24
CA VAL A 34 -5.88 -11.34 5.73
C VAL A 34 -5.07 -10.63 6.80
N ALA A 35 -3.76 -10.91 6.84
CA ALA A 35 -2.79 -10.21 7.67
C ALA A 35 -1.74 -9.52 6.79
N ILE A 36 -1.28 -8.34 7.21
CA ILE A 36 -0.19 -7.60 6.56
C ILE A 36 1.05 -7.71 7.45
N MET A 37 2.18 -8.12 6.87
CA MET A 37 3.46 -8.27 7.57
C MET A 37 4.57 -7.54 6.81
N GLY A 38 5.59 -7.10 7.51
CA GLY A 38 6.75 -6.45 6.92
C GLY A 38 7.75 -5.98 7.99
N SER A 39 8.92 -5.54 7.55
CA SER A 39 9.86 -4.83 8.41
C SER A 39 9.22 -3.54 8.93
N SER A 40 9.49 -3.20 10.19
CA SER A 40 9.10 -1.90 10.74
C SER A 40 9.70 -0.76 9.91
N GLY A 41 8.87 0.20 9.52
CA GLY A 41 9.23 1.31 8.65
C GLY A 41 8.12 2.37 8.58
#